data_AF-A0A2D6F1E5-F1
#
_entry.id   AF-A0A2D6F1E5-F1
#
_cell.length_a   1.000
_cell.length_b   1.000
_cell.length_c   1.000
_cell.angle_alpha   90.00
_cell.angle_beta   90.00
_cell.angle_gamma   90.00
#
_symmetry.space_group_name_H-M   'P 1'
#
loop_
_entity.id
_entity.type
_entity.pdbx_description
1 polymer ?
#
loop_
_entity_poly.entity_id
_entity_poly.type
_entity_poly.pdbx_seq_one_letter_code
_entity_poly.pdbx_strand_id
1 'polypeptide(L)'
;MKKIKVTIQDAKSPVTSFQCGSCGYFDFEEKSIHKAINEIKEKEMTLKIKQKIIKLSHGRLGMYINRDVARSLKLKGGEEVYVSVPDKKCFVVNLVK
;
A
#
# COMPACT_ATOMS: atom_id res chain seq x y z
N MET A 1 -0.44 34.73 10.54
CA MET A 1 -0.68 33.60 9.61
C MET A 1 -2.17 33.29 9.59
N LYS A 2 -2.74 33.04 8.41
CA LYS A 2 -4.17 32.72 8.25
C LYS A 2 -4.35 31.20 8.33
N LYS A 3 -5.27 30.75 9.18
CA LYS A 3 -5.65 29.33 9.28
C LYS A 3 -6.65 29.00 8.18
N ILE A 4 -6.31 28.06 7.31
CA ILE A 4 -7.10 27.68 6.13
C ILE A 4 -7.18 26.16 6.07
N LYS A 5 -8.34 25.62 5.67
CA LYS A 5 -8.46 24.20 5.32
C LYS A 5 -8.09 24.02 3.86
N VAL A 6 -7.13 23.14 3.59
CA VAL A 6 -6.67 22.82 2.23
C VAL A 6 -6.85 21.33 1.97
N THR A 7 -7.16 20.98 0.72
CA THR A 7 -7.20 19.59 0.28
C THR A 7 -5.84 19.22 -0.28
N ILE A 8 -5.22 18.16 0.25
CA ILE A 8 -4.00 17.59 -0.29
C ILE A 8 -4.40 16.48 -1.26
N GLN A 9 -3.73 16.43 -2.40
CA GLN A 9 -3.93 15.36 -3.38
C GLN A 9 -3.73 14.00 -2.70
N ASP A 10 -4.61 13.05 -3.02
CA ASP A 10 -4.59 11.68 -2.49
C ASP A 10 -4.94 11.49 -1.00
N ALA A 11 -5.02 12.55 -0.21
CA ALA A 11 -5.62 12.52 1.12
C ALA A 11 -7.16 12.67 1.03
N LYS A 12 -7.89 11.92 1.87
CA LYS A 12 -9.37 12.01 1.94
C LYS A 12 -9.82 13.18 2.81
N SER A 13 -9.07 13.43 3.89
CA SER A 13 -9.39 14.48 4.85
C SER A 13 -8.71 15.81 4.47
N PRO A 14 -9.41 16.96 4.55
CA PRO A 14 -8.76 18.26 4.43
C PRO A 14 -7.81 18.49 5.62
N VAL A 15 -6.70 19.15 5.33
CA VAL A 15 -5.61 19.45 6.28
C VAL A 15 -5.68 20.92 6.70
N THR A 16 -5.40 21.19 7.97
CA THR A 16 -5.28 22.56 8.46
C THR A 16 -3.91 23.11 8.07
N SER A 17 -3.88 24.18 7.27
CA SER A 17 -2.67 24.90 6.91
C SER A 17 -2.64 26.30 7.53
N PHE A 18 -1.45 26.75 7.90
CA PHE A 18 -1.16 28.11 8.35
C PHE A 18 -0.35 28.82 7.27
N GLN A 19 -0.97 29.78 6.59
CA GLN A 19 -0.35 30.46 5.43
C GLN A 19 -0.05 31.91 5.75
N CYS A 20 1.11 32.40 5.30
CA CYS A 20 1.49 33.80 5.37
C CYS A 20 1.26 34.48 4.02
N GLY A 21 0.34 35.45 3.98
CA GLY A 21 -0.01 36.15 2.74
C GLY A 21 1.07 37.10 2.20
N SER A 22 2.07 37.47 3.01
CA SER A 22 3.12 38.42 2.61
C SER A 22 4.41 37.76 2.11
N CYS A 23 4.76 36.58 2.65
CA CYS A 23 6.00 35.88 2.29
C CYS A 23 5.81 34.50 1.66
N GLY A 24 4.57 34.05 1.47
CA GLY A 24 4.27 32.76 0.86
C GLY A 24 4.63 31.54 1.73
N TYR A 25 5.10 31.74 2.96
CA TYR A 25 5.34 30.65 3.91
C TYR A 25 4.04 29.91 4.22
N PHE A 26 4.08 28.59 4.20
CA PHE A 26 2.98 27.73 4.60
C PHE A 26 3.48 26.65 5.55
N ASP A 27 2.63 26.33 6.52
CA ASP A 27 2.84 25.27 7.50
C ASP A 27 1.56 24.46 7.66
N PHE A 28 1.62 23.35 8.38
CA PHE A 28 0.49 22.47 8.64
C PHE A 28 0.36 22.14 10.11
N GLU A 29 -0.88 21.99 10.57
CA GLU A 29 -1.13 21.47 11.91
C GLU A 29 -0.70 20.00 11.98
N GLU A 30 0.22 19.71 12.89
CA GLU A 30 0.93 18.42 13.02
C GLU A 30 -0.03 17.21 13.03
N LYS A 31 -1.11 17.26 13.81
CA LYS A 31 -2.10 16.18 13.88
C LYS A 31 -2.80 15.95 12.53
N SER A 32 -3.12 17.03 11.82
CA SER A 32 -3.85 16.96 10.55
C SER A 32 -2.96 16.45 9.42
N ILE A 33 -1.68 16.84 9.40
CA ILE A 33 -0.74 16.39 8.36
C ILE A 33 -0.34 14.92 8.58
N HIS A 34 -0.13 14.47 9.82
CA HIS A 34 0.14 13.05 10.10
C HIS A 34 -1.02 12.16 9.66
N LYS A 35 -2.26 12.61 9.87
CA LYS A 35 -3.46 11.90 9.39
C LYS A 35 -3.45 11.79 7.86
N ALA A 36 -3.20 12.89 7.15
CA ALA A 36 -3.12 12.89 5.69
C ALA A 36 -1.99 11.99 5.17
N ILE A 37 -0.82 12.01 5.80
CA ILE A 37 0.30 11.12 5.46
C ILE A 37 -0.10 9.65 5.59
N ASN A 38 -0.81 9.28 6.66
CA ASN A 38 -1.27 7.90 6.86
C ASN A 38 -2.33 7.51 5.82
N GLU A 39 -3.27 8.40 5.48
CA GLU A 39 -4.26 8.17 4.43
C GLU A 39 -3.61 7.97 3.06
N ILE A 40 -2.57 8.77 2.73
CA ILE A 40 -1.79 8.63 1.49
C ILE A 40 -1.07 7.28 1.50
N LYS A 41 -0.38 6.93 2.59
CA LYS A 41 0.28 5.62 2.74
C LYS A 41 -0.71 4.48 2.57
N GLU A 42 -1.90 4.54 3.19
CA GLU A 42 -2.95 3.54 3.04
C GLU A 42 -3.52 3.43 1.61
N LYS A 43 -3.56 4.54 0.88
CA LYS A 43 -3.99 4.57 -0.52
C LYS A 43 -2.91 4.03 -1.46
N GLU A 44 -1.65 4.39 -1.21
CA GLU A 44 -0.48 3.87 -1.91
C GLU A 44 -0.14 2.42 -1.51
N MET A 45 -0.75 1.89 -0.44
CA MET A 45 -0.53 0.52 0.01
C MET A 45 -1.01 -0.49 -1.04
N THR A 46 -0.03 -0.99 -1.79
CA THR A 46 0.07 -2.31 -2.45
C THR A 46 -1.14 -2.76 -3.27
N LEU A 47 -0.92 -3.00 -4.55
CA LEU A 47 -1.89 -3.59 -5.48
C LEU A 47 -2.57 -4.84 -4.87
N LYS A 48 -3.85 -4.70 -4.46
CA LYS A 48 -4.65 -5.80 -3.90
C LYS A 48 -5.32 -6.58 -5.03
N ILE A 49 -4.75 -7.72 -5.39
CA ILE A 49 -5.31 -8.60 -6.42
C ILE A 49 -6.06 -9.74 -5.74
N LYS A 50 -7.37 -9.82 -5.95
CA LYS A 50 -8.16 -10.99 -5.51
C LYS A 50 -7.78 -12.19 -6.38
N GLN A 51 -7.31 -13.27 -5.75
CA GLN A 51 -6.97 -14.51 -6.43
C GLN A 51 -7.70 -15.70 -5.81
N LYS A 52 -7.92 -16.73 -6.62
CA LYS A 52 -8.54 -17.99 -6.20
C LYS A 52 -7.46 -19.01 -5.93
N ILE A 53 -7.54 -19.67 -4.77
CA ILE A 53 -6.76 -20.87 -4.48
C ILE A 53 -7.44 -22.04 -5.19
N ILE A 54 -6.68 -22.77 -6.00
CA ILE A 54 -7.16 -23.93 -6.77
C ILE A 54 -6.62 -25.23 -6.19
N LYS A 55 -7.39 -26.31 -6.34
CA LYS A 55 -6.98 -27.66 -5.97
C LYS A 55 -6.09 -28.23 -7.07
N LEU A 56 -4.93 -28.75 -6.68
CA LEU A 56 -4.01 -29.48 -7.54
C LEU A 56 -4.05 -30.99 -7.23
N SER A 57 -3.33 -31.78 -8.03
CA SER A 57 -3.18 -33.21 -7.79
C SER A 57 -2.45 -33.51 -6.47
N HIS A 58 -2.77 -34.67 -5.90
CA HIS A 58 -2.11 -35.23 -4.72
C HIS A 58 -2.25 -34.35 -3.47
N GLY A 59 -3.43 -33.77 -3.28
CA GLY A 59 -3.76 -32.99 -2.06
C GLY A 59 -3.10 -31.62 -1.98
N ARG A 60 -2.50 -31.13 -3.07
CA ARG A 60 -1.83 -29.83 -3.10
C ARG A 60 -2.79 -28.70 -3.45
N LEU A 61 -2.45 -27.49 -3.01
CA LEU A 61 -3.12 -26.26 -3.41
C LEU A 61 -2.18 -25.40 -4.25
N GLY A 62 -2.74 -24.68 -5.22
CA GLY A 62 -2.02 -23.77 -6.08
C GLY A 62 -2.69 -22.40 -6.15
N MET A 63 -1.93 -21.40 -6.57
CA MET A 63 -2.42 -20.04 -6.80
C MET A 63 -1.82 -19.53 -8.11
N TYR A 64 -2.65 -18.89 -8.95
CA TYR A 64 -2.19 -18.34 -10.23
C TYR A 64 -1.83 -16.87 -10.09
N ILE A 65 -0.54 -16.56 -10.23
CA ILE A 65 -0.06 -15.18 -10.29
C ILE A 65 -0.34 -14.60 -11.68
N ASN A 66 -0.86 -13.38 -11.74
CA ASN A 66 -1.04 -12.65 -13.00
C ASN A 66 0.29 -12.58 -13.78
N ARG A 67 0.23 -12.80 -15.10
CA ARG A 67 1.43 -12.88 -15.95
C ARG A 67 2.30 -11.62 -15.90
N ASP A 68 1.69 -10.44 -15.84
CA ASP A 68 2.41 -9.18 -15.80
C ASP A 68 3.06 -8.95 -14.44
N VAL A 69 2.41 -9.38 -13.36
CA VAL A 69 2.99 -9.39 -12.00
C VAL A 69 4.17 -10.38 -11.93
N ALA A 70 4.03 -11.57 -12.50
CA ALA A 70 5.12 -12.55 -12.55
C ALA A 70 6.32 -12.00 -13.35
N ARG A 71 6.06 -11.33 -14.48
CA ARG A 71 7.10 -10.71 -15.30
C ARG A 71 7.79 -9.55 -14.59
N SER A 72 7.04 -8.66 -13.93
CA SER A 72 7.61 -7.50 -13.23
C SER A 72 8.49 -7.93 -12.05
N LEU A 73 8.09 -8.99 -11.36
CA LEU A 73 8.85 -9.58 -10.26
C LEU A 73 9.92 -10.60 -10.71
N LYS A 74 10.01 -10.89 -12.02
CA LYS A 74 10.91 -11.88 -12.63
C LYS A 74 10.78 -13.30 -12.05
N LEU A 75 9.58 -13.68 -11.65
CA LEU A 75 9.29 -14.99 -11.06
C LEU A 75 9.44 -16.11 -12.10
N LYS A 76 10.07 -17.21 -11.71
CA LYS A 76 10.14 -18.44 -12.52
C LYS A 76 9.26 -19.54 -11.91
N GLY A 77 8.70 -20.38 -12.78
CA GLY A 77 7.98 -21.57 -12.32
C GLY A 77 8.94 -22.52 -11.58
N GLY A 78 8.54 -22.97 -10.39
CA GLY A 78 9.35 -23.85 -9.55
C GLY A 78 10.40 -23.15 -8.69
N GLU A 79 10.41 -21.83 -8.64
CA GLU A 79 11.27 -21.04 -7.75
C GLU A 79 10.86 -21.22 -6.28
N GLU A 80 11.84 -21.30 -5.39
CA GLU A 80 11.61 -21.36 -3.96
C GLU A 80 11.23 -19.99 -3.40
N VAL A 81 10.33 -19.97 -2.42
CA VAL A 81 9.86 -18.76 -1.75
C VAL A 81 9.75 -19.02 -0.25
N TYR A 82 9.92 -17.96 0.55
CA TYR A 82 9.64 -18.02 1.98
C TYR A 82 8.17 -17.71 2.23
N VAL A 83 7.46 -18.63 2.89
CA VAL A 83 6.09 -18.41 3.33
C VAL A 83 6.06 -18.23 4.84
N SER A 84 5.56 -17.09 5.29
CA SER A 84 5.35 -16.78 6.71
C SER A 84 3.86 -16.67 7.02
N VAL A 85 3.41 -17.23 8.14
CA VAL A 85 2.00 -17.18 8.58
C VAL A 85 1.92 -16.35 9.85
N PRO A 86 1.84 -15.01 9.76
CA PRO A 86 1.81 -14.16 10.95
C PRO A 86 0.53 -14.33 11.77
N ASP A 87 -0.61 -14.67 11.15
CA ASP A 87 -1.87 -14.94 11.84
C ASP A 87 -2.78 -15.91 11.08
N LYS A 88 -3.98 -16.16 11.62
CA LYS A 88 -4.96 -17.10 11.03
C LYS A 88 -5.66 -16.59 9.77
N LYS A 89 -5.47 -15.32 9.39
CA LYS A 89 -6.17 -14.66 8.28
C LYS A 89 -5.24 -14.33 7.11
N CYS A 90 -3.94 -14.25 7.33
CA CYS A 90 -2.98 -13.90 6.29
C CYS A 90 -1.70 -14.74 6.33
N PHE A 91 -1.13 -14.94 5.15
CA PHE A 91 0.24 -15.41 4.97
C PHE A 91 0.97 -14.46 4.04
N VAL A 92 2.28 -14.38 4.19
CA VAL A 92 3.18 -13.52 3.44
C VAL A 92 4.12 -14.41 2.63
N VAL A 93 4.27 -14.10 1.35
CA VAL A 93 5.23 -14.78 0.46
C VAL A 93 6.35 -13.81 0.13
N ASN A 94 7.56 -14.13 0.59
CA ASN A 94 8.77 -13.38 0.29
C ASN A 94 9.59 -14.13 -0.77
N LEU A 95 10.07 -13.40 -1.76
CA LEU A 95 10.94 -13.95 -2.80
C LEU A 95 12.34 -14.15 -2.23
N VAL A 96 12.94 -15.31 -2.48
CA VAL A 96 14.35 -15.56 -2.15
C VAL A 96 15.17 -14.81 -3.20
N LYS A 97 15.82 -13.71 -2.81
CA LYS A 97 16.70 -12.93 -3.69
C LYS A 97 18.11 -12.94 -3.14
#